data_AF-A0A075I6T6-F1
#
_entry.id   AF-A0A075I6T6-F1
#
_cell.length_a   1.000
_cell.length_b   1.000
_cell.length_c   1.000
_cell.angle_alpha   90.00
_cell.angle_beta   90.00
_cell.angle_gamma   90.00
#
_symmetry.space_group_name_H-M   'P 1'
#
loop_
_entity.id
_entity.type
_entity.pdbx_description
1 polymer ?
#
loop_
_entity_poly.entity_id
_entity_poly.type
_entity_poly.pdbx_seq_one_letter_code
_entity_poly.pdbx_strand_id
1 'polypeptide(L)'
;MAKRTQKTGLTARFGARYGVSVRRRAGISIRKKSRKYTCPVCQYQKVRRKSAGIWECRKCDHTFTGGVWEPFTRATDSNNRIIRRSMEGATATDMTVIAQQAALDYERKIAEAELDGSEEE
;
A
#
# COMPACT_ATOMS: atom_id res chain seq x y z
N MET A 1 -11.52 -3.24 35.34
CA MET A 1 -12.18 -4.41 34.70
C MET A 1 -11.25 -5.60 34.72
N ALA A 2 -11.73 -6.78 35.15
CA ALA A 2 -10.92 -8.00 35.23
C ALA A 2 -10.70 -8.67 33.87
N LYS A 3 -9.53 -9.30 33.68
CA LYS A 3 -9.19 -10.07 32.46
C LYS A 3 -10.01 -11.36 32.41
N ARG A 4 -10.96 -11.43 31.47
CA ARG A 4 -11.90 -12.58 31.35
C ARG A 4 -11.30 -13.85 30.72
N THR A 5 -10.29 -13.72 29.86
CA THR A 5 -9.72 -14.85 29.12
C THR A 5 -8.19 -14.80 29.11
N GLN A 6 -7.51 -15.92 29.30
CA GLN A 6 -6.05 -15.97 29.24
C GLN A 6 -5.51 -15.96 27.81
N LYS A 7 -5.98 -16.87 26.95
CA LYS A 7 -5.44 -17.09 25.59
C LYS A 7 -6.44 -16.77 24.47
N THR A 8 -7.72 -17.04 24.69
CA THR A 8 -8.74 -17.08 23.62
C THR A 8 -9.23 -15.70 23.17
N GLY A 9 -9.34 -14.72 24.07
CA GLY A 9 -9.74 -13.35 23.71
C GLY A 9 -11.05 -13.30 22.90
N LEU A 10 -11.03 -12.57 21.78
CA LEU A 10 -12.17 -12.41 20.85
C LEU A 10 -12.73 -13.73 20.30
N THR A 11 -11.93 -14.80 20.31
CA THR A 11 -12.29 -16.12 19.78
C THR A 11 -13.01 -16.99 20.80
N ALA A 12 -13.13 -16.54 22.06
CA ALA A 12 -13.86 -17.26 23.11
C ALA A 12 -15.33 -17.49 22.74
N ARG A 13 -15.93 -16.65 21.89
CA ARG A 13 -17.29 -16.82 21.35
C ARG A 13 -17.51 -18.16 20.64
N PHE A 14 -16.44 -18.78 20.15
CA PHE A 14 -16.52 -20.05 19.43
C PHE A 14 -16.55 -21.27 20.37
N GLY A 15 -16.26 -21.09 21.67
CA GLY A 15 -16.18 -22.17 22.64
C GLY A 15 -15.13 -23.21 22.28
N ALA A 16 -15.43 -24.48 22.56
CA ALA A 16 -14.54 -25.61 22.25
C ALA A 16 -14.50 -25.98 20.76
N ARG A 17 -15.42 -25.47 19.93
CA ARG A 17 -15.60 -25.87 18.53
C ARG A 17 -14.47 -25.42 17.60
N TYR A 18 -14.33 -26.09 16.45
CA TYR A 18 -13.47 -25.73 15.30
C TYR A 18 -11.95 -25.92 15.47
N GLY A 19 -11.46 -26.28 16.65
CA GLY A 19 -10.03 -26.49 16.90
C GLY A 19 -9.21 -25.19 17.04
N VAL A 20 -7.99 -25.32 17.56
CA VAL A 20 -7.16 -24.17 17.98
C VAL A 20 -6.63 -23.37 16.78
N SER A 21 -6.17 -24.05 15.72
CA SER A 21 -5.56 -23.42 14.54
C SER A 21 -6.52 -22.49 13.81
N VAL A 22 -7.75 -22.96 13.56
CA VAL A 22 -8.82 -22.21 12.89
C VAL A 22 -9.22 -21.00 13.74
N ARG A 23 -9.47 -21.21 15.04
CA ARG A 23 -9.80 -20.11 15.96
C ARG A 23 -8.70 -19.06 16.00
N ARG A 24 -7.42 -19.46 16.02
CA ARG A 24 -6.28 -18.53 16.01
C ARG A 24 -6.29 -17.64 14.76
N ARG A 25 -6.45 -18.23 13.56
CA ARG A 25 -6.52 -17.48 12.30
C ARG A 25 -7.72 -16.53 12.27
N ALA A 26 -8.90 -17.02 12.66
CA ALA A 26 -10.10 -16.20 12.75
C ALA A 26 -9.94 -15.03 13.72
N GLY A 27 -9.28 -15.25 14.86
CA GLY A 27 -9.00 -14.22 15.85
C GLY A 27 -8.15 -13.08 15.32
N ILE A 28 -7.15 -13.37 14.48
CA ILE A 28 -6.32 -12.36 13.82
C ILE A 28 -7.18 -11.51 12.87
N SER A 29 -7.98 -12.14 12.02
CA SER A 29 -8.85 -11.44 11.06
C SER A 29 -9.92 -10.59 11.75
N ILE A 30 -10.56 -11.11 12.80
CA ILE A 30 -11.57 -10.36 13.59
C ILE A 30 -10.90 -9.17 14.29
N ARG A 31 -9.70 -9.35 14.85
CA ARG A 31 -8.96 -8.27 15.50
C ARG A 31 -8.67 -7.14 14.52
N LYS A 32 -8.13 -7.46 13.32
CA LYS A 32 -7.90 -6.49 12.24
C LYS A 32 -9.21 -5.76 11.89
N LYS A 33 -10.28 -6.50 11.60
CA LYS A 33 -11.61 -5.94 11.29
C LYS A 33 -12.12 -4.96 12.37
N SER A 34 -11.93 -5.30 13.65
CA SER A 34 -12.47 -4.54 14.78
C SER A 34 -11.61 -3.33 15.18
N ARG A 35 -10.38 -3.23 14.67
CA ARG A 35 -9.47 -2.13 14.96
C ARG A 35 -9.98 -0.84 14.32
N LYS A 36 -9.80 0.29 15.00
CA LYS A 36 -9.99 1.62 14.39
C LYS A 36 -8.75 1.99 13.59
N TYR A 37 -8.94 2.49 12.38
CA TYR A 37 -7.85 2.90 11.49
C TYR A 37 -7.81 4.42 11.33
N THR A 38 -6.65 4.91 10.91
CA THR A 38 -6.41 6.32 10.59
C THR A 38 -7.08 6.66 9.26
N CYS A 39 -7.80 7.78 9.22
CA CYS A 39 -8.45 8.27 8.02
C CYS A 39 -7.43 8.93 7.08
N PRO A 40 -7.44 8.66 5.76
CA PRO A 40 -6.53 9.33 4.83
C PRO A 40 -6.80 10.83 4.68
N VAL A 41 -8.04 11.27 4.90
CA VAL A 41 -8.46 12.68 4.74
C VAL A 41 -8.22 13.48 6.02
N CYS A 42 -8.90 13.11 7.11
CA CYS A 42 -8.82 13.89 8.35
C CYS A 42 -7.72 13.43 9.32
N GLN A 43 -7.03 12.32 9.05
CA GLN A 43 -5.92 11.78 9.86
C GLN A 43 -6.28 11.36 11.30
N TYR A 44 -7.57 11.32 11.66
CA TYR A 44 -8.01 10.77 12.95
C TYR A 44 -8.22 9.26 12.88
N GLN A 45 -7.94 8.57 13.99
CA GLN A 45 -8.16 7.13 14.14
C GLN A 45 -9.64 6.78 14.42
N LYS A 46 -10.53 7.19 13.51
CA LYS A 46 -11.99 7.03 13.62
C LYS A 46 -12.61 6.22 12.47
N VAL A 47 -11.79 5.58 11.62
CA VAL A 47 -12.27 4.71 10.55
C VAL A 47 -12.77 3.37 11.12
N ARG A 48 -13.96 2.96 10.68
CA ARG A 48 -14.57 1.66 10.98
C ARG A 48 -15.08 1.00 9.70
N ARG A 49 -15.24 -0.33 9.74
CA ARG A 49 -15.80 -1.08 8.62
C ARG A 49 -17.32 -0.88 8.56
N LYS A 50 -17.84 -0.52 7.38
CA LYS A 50 -19.27 -0.41 7.10
C LYS A 50 -19.82 -1.74 6.57
N SER A 51 -19.19 -2.29 5.52
CA SER A 51 -19.52 -3.59 4.92
C SER A 51 -18.25 -4.29 4.43
N ALA A 52 -18.36 -5.43 3.73
CA ALA A 52 -17.17 -6.07 3.14
C ALA A 52 -16.52 -5.16 2.10
N GLY A 53 -15.24 -4.81 2.33
CA GLY A 53 -14.48 -3.94 1.42
C GLY A 53 -14.81 -2.45 1.52
N ILE A 54 -15.82 -2.04 2.30
CA ILE A 54 -16.20 -0.62 2.45
C ILE A 54 -15.92 -0.13 3.87
N TRP A 55 -15.19 0.97 3.97
CA TRP A 55 -14.75 1.61 5.21
C TRP A 55 -15.25 3.05 5.27
N GLU A 56 -15.54 3.52 6.48
CA GLU A 56 -16.14 4.84 6.72
C GLU A 56 -15.47 5.50 7.92
N CYS A 57 -15.11 6.78 7.79
CA CYS A 57 -14.62 7.59 8.91
C CYS A 57 -15.77 8.27 9.64
N ARG A 58 -15.95 7.99 10.93
CA ARG A 58 -17.01 8.62 11.75
C ARG A 58 -16.75 10.08 12.12
N LYS A 59 -15.67 10.71 11.62
CA LYS A 59 -15.37 12.12 11.90
C LYS A 59 -15.76 13.03 10.75
N CYS A 60 -15.38 12.65 9.53
CA CYS A 60 -15.54 13.46 8.32
C CYS A 60 -16.39 12.75 7.27
N ASP A 61 -17.07 11.66 7.64
CA ASP A 61 -17.96 10.84 6.82
C ASP A 61 -17.38 10.35 5.48
N HIS A 62 -16.06 10.38 5.35
CA HIS A 62 -15.39 9.87 4.16
C HIS A 62 -15.52 8.35 4.09
N THR A 63 -16.17 7.87 3.04
CA THR A 63 -16.31 6.46 2.70
C THR A 63 -15.36 6.08 1.58
N PHE A 64 -14.64 4.97 1.74
CA PHE A 64 -13.67 4.50 0.76
C PHE A 64 -13.62 2.98 0.69
N THR A 65 -13.10 2.48 -0.42
CA THR A 65 -12.90 1.06 -0.67
C THR A 65 -11.56 0.57 -0.12
N GLY A 66 -11.52 -0.65 0.39
CA GLY A 66 -10.30 -1.27 0.89
C GLY A 66 -10.43 -2.78 0.98
N GLY A 67 -9.54 -3.42 1.74
CA GLY A 67 -9.62 -4.86 1.98
C GLY A 67 -10.81 -5.27 2.86
N VAL A 68 -11.10 -6.57 2.88
CA VAL A 68 -12.21 -7.14 3.69
C VAL A 68 -11.92 -7.09 5.19
N TRP A 69 -10.65 -7.32 5.58
CA TRP A 69 -10.22 -7.39 6.98
C TRP A 69 -9.48 -6.13 7.46
N GLU A 70 -8.85 -5.40 6.54
CA GLU A 70 -8.09 -4.18 6.79
C GLU A 70 -8.30 -3.20 5.62
N PRO A 71 -8.41 -1.88 5.87
CA PRO A 71 -8.65 -0.90 4.83
C PRO A 71 -7.48 -0.81 3.85
N PHE A 72 -6.25 -0.83 4.35
CA PHE A 72 -5.03 -0.81 3.55
C PHE A 72 -4.41 -2.20 3.52
N THR A 73 -4.44 -2.85 2.36
CA THR A 73 -3.83 -4.17 2.16
C THR A 73 -2.37 -4.04 1.74
N ARG A 74 -1.61 -5.15 1.80
CA ARG A 74 -0.24 -5.19 1.27
C ARG A 74 -0.18 -4.78 -0.21
N ALA A 75 -1.15 -5.20 -1.01
CA ALA A 75 -1.23 -4.80 -2.43
C ALA A 75 -1.50 -3.30 -2.58
N THR A 76 -2.39 -2.74 -1.76
CA THR A 76 -2.65 -1.29 -1.73
C THR A 76 -1.39 -0.49 -1.41
N ASP A 77 -0.61 -0.93 -0.42
CA ASP A 77 0.65 -0.27 -0.05
C ASP A 77 1.67 -0.33 -1.20
N SER A 78 1.84 -1.50 -1.84
CA SER A 78 2.69 -1.64 -3.02
C SER A 78 2.24 -0.75 -4.19
N ASN A 79 0.94 -0.71 -4.49
CA ASN A 79 0.40 0.12 -5.57
C ASN A 79 0.59 1.60 -5.28
N ASN A 80 0.38 2.04 -4.04
CA ASN A 80 0.59 3.44 -3.65
C ASN A 80 2.04 3.88 -3.83
N ARG A 81 3.02 2.98 -3.62
CA ARG A 81 4.44 3.27 -3.89
C ARG A 81 4.71 3.45 -5.39
N ILE A 82 4.12 2.60 -6.24
CA ILE A 82 4.25 2.69 -7.70
C ILE A 82 3.60 3.98 -8.21
N ILE A 83 2.37 4.28 -7.76
CA ILE A 83 1.65 5.51 -8.11
C ILE A 83 2.46 6.74 -7.70
N ARG A 84 3.00 6.76 -6.47
CA ARG A 84 3.87 7.86 -6.02
C ARG A 84 5.07 8.05 -6.94
N ARG A 85 5.79 6.98 -7.27
CA ARG A 85 6.93 7.03 -8.21
C ARG A 85 6.52 7.50 -9.61
N SER A 86 5.31 7.16 -10.04
CA SER A 86 4.79 7.60 -11.34
C SER A 86 4.36 9.08 -11.34
N MET A 87 3.85 9.60 -10.22
CA MET A 87 3.32 10.97 -10.11
C MET A 87 4.41 11.99 -9.79
N GLU A 88 5.30 11.67 -8.85
CA GLU A 88 6.41 12.55 -8.46
C GLU A 88 7.60 12.46 -9.43
N GLY A 89 7.52 11.53 -10.39
CA GLY A 89 8.64 11.12 -11.21
C GLY A 89 9.58 10.18 -10.43
N ALA A 90 10.46 9.55 -11.20
CA ALA A 90 11.64 8.90 -10.65
C ALA A 90 12.39 9.95 -9.80
N THR A 91 12.92 9.60 -8.62
CA THR A 91 13.44 10.55 -7.61
C THR A 91 14.43 11.57 -8.21
N ALA A 92 14.75 12.68 -7.54
CA ALA A 92 15.72 13.67 -8.04
C ALA A 92 17.02 13.03 -8.58
N THR A 93 17.44 11.91 -7.98
CA THR A 93 18.55 11.05 -8.44
C THR A 93 18.30 10.38 -9.79
N ASP A 94 17.08 9.89 -10.04
CA ASP A 94 16.72 9.23 -11.29
C ASP A 94 16.60 10.28 -12.43
N MET A 95 16.15 11.51 -12.13
CA MET A 95 16.16 12.62 -13.10
C MET A 95 17.58 13.03 -13.51
N THR A 96 18.54 13.04 -12.57
CA THR A 96 19.96 13.32 -12.91
C THR A 96 20.58 12.22 -13.75
N VAL A 97 20.24 10.96 -13.50
CA VAL A 97 20.73 9.83 -14.28
C VAL A 97 20.14 9.85 -15.70
N ILE A 98 18.85 10.13 -15.83
CA ILE A 98 18.19 10.27 -17.15
C ILE A 98 18.83 11.40 -17.97
N ALA A 99 19.11 12.56 -17.34
CA ALA A 99 19.77 13.67 -18.00
C ALA A 99 21.20 13.34 -18.43
N GLN A 100 21.99 12.67 -17.58
CA GLN A 100 23.33 12.21 -17.93
C GLN A 100 23.33 11.22 -19.10
N GLN A 101 22.39 10.28 -19.11
CA GLN A 101 22.30 9.25 -20.13
C GLN A 101 21.87 9.84 -21.48
N ALA A 102 20.92 10.78 -21.47
CA ALA A 102 20.53 11.54 -22.65
C ALA A 102 21.69 12.39 -23.23
N ALA A 103 22.55 12.96 -22.38
CA ALA A 103 23.73 13.69 -22.85
C ALA A 103 24.76 12.75 -23.52
N LEU A 104 25.02 11.57 -22.94
CA LEU A 104 25.91 10.57 -23.54
C LEU A 104 25.38 10.05 -24.88
N ASP A 105 24.08 9.80 -24.98
CA ASP A 105 23.46 9.34 -26.24
C ASP A 105 23.48 10.42 -27.33
N TYR A 106 23.46 11.71 -26.97
CA TYR A 106 23.60 12.81 -27.92
C TYR A 106 25.03 12.88 -28.50
N GLU A 107 26.05 12.82 -27.64
CA GLU A 107 27.45 12.78 -28.06
C GLU A 107 27.75 11.57 -28.94
N ARG A 108 27.19 10.39 -28.59
CA ARG A 108 27.35 9.19 -29.41
C ARG A 108 26.75 9.36 -30.80
N LYS A 109 25.57 9.98 -30.91
CA LYS A 109 24.94 10.27 -32.20
C LYS A 109 25.72 11.27 -33.05
N ILE A 110 26.35 12.27 -32.44
CA ILE A 110 27.23 13.20 -33.16
C ILE A 110 28.43 12.44 -33.71
N ALA A 111 29.10 11.63 -32.88
CA ALA A 111 30.24 10.85 -33.32
C ALA A 111 29.87 9.84 -34.42
N GLU A 112 28.71 9.18 -34.32
CA GLU A 112 28.17 8.30 -35.37
C GLU A 112 27.93 9.10 -36.68
N ALA A 113 27.37 10.31 -36.61
CA ALA A 113 27.14 11.15 -37.79
C ALA A 113 28.44 11.70 -38.42
N GLU A 114 29.48 11.98 -37.62
CA GLU A 114 30.80 12.36 -38.12
C GLU A 114 31.50 11.20 -38.83
N LEU A 115 31.30 9.96 -38.37
CA LEU A 115 31.82 8.76 -39.01
C LEU A 115 31.13 8.49 -40.35
N ASP A 116 29.79 8.52 -40.39
CA ASP A 116 29.03 8.35 -41.64
C ASP A 116 29.39 9.42 -42.68
N GLY A 117 29.60 10.68 -42.26
CA GLY A 117 30.04 11.76 -43.15
C GLY A 117 31.47 11.60 -43.69
N SER A 118 32.30 10.78 -43.04
CA SER A 118 33.67 10.48 -43.48
C SER A 118 33.76 9.27 -44.42
N GLU A 119 32.72 8.43 -44.48
CA GLU A 119 32.62 7.31 -45.42
C GLU A 119 32.06 7.73 -46.80
N GLU A 120 31.43 8.92 -46.89
CA GLU A 120 30.86 9.48 -48.12
C GLU A 120 31.78 10.47 -48.88
N GLU A 121 32.98 10.78 -48.37
CA GLU A 121 34.07 11.49 -49.10
C GLU A 121 35.17 10.53 -49.61
#